data_AF-A0A4Q5WBU3-F1
#
_entry.id   AF-A0A4Q5WBU3-F1
#
_cell.length_a   1.000
_cell.length_b   1.000
_cell.length_c   1.000
_cell.angle_alpha   90.00
_cell.angle_beta   90.00
_cell.angle_gamma   90.00
#
_symmetry.space_group_name_H-M   'P 1'
#
loop_
_entity.id
_entity.type
_entity.pdbx_description
1 polymer ?
#
loop_
_entity_poly.entity_id
_entity_poly.type
_entity_poly.pdbx_seq_one_letter_code
_entity_poly.pdbx_strand_id
1 'polypeptide(L)' 'RGLITREKFLGVLVYKVSPADNLELAAKVRPVIDSTFPLENGAQALRRLGSGLAVGKVIISP' A
#
# COMPACT_ATOMS: atom_id res chain seq x y z
N ARG A 1 -7.47 24.35 25.46
CA ARG A 1 -6.93 22.98 25.19
C ARG A 1 -7.50 22.54 23.84
N GLY A 2 -6.81 22.85 22.74
CA GLY A 2 -7.27 22.51 21.38
C GLY A 2 -6.80 21.11 21.02
N LEU A 3 -7.73 20.22 20.68
CA LEU A 3 -7.42 18.93 20.08
C LEU A 3 -6.93 19.17 18.66
N ILE A 4 -5.64 18.96 18.43
CA ILE A 4 -5.07 18.92 17.07
C ILE A 4 -5.54 17.60 16.46
N THR A 5 -6.69 17.61 15.79
CA THR A 5 -7.05 16.54 14.85
C THR A 5 -6.10 16.63 13.67
N ARG A 6 -5.03 15.83 13.69
CA ARG A 6 -4.26 15.53 12.47
C ARG A 6 -5.22 14.86 11.50
N GLU A 7 -5.74 15.62 10.54
CA GLU A 7 -6.42 15.04 9.38
C GLU A 7 -5.43 14.06 8.73
N LYS A 8 -5.76 12.77 8.80
CA LYS A 8 -4.95 11.72 8.18
C LYS A 8 -5.14 11.81 6.67
N PHE A 9 -4.32 12.63 6.01
CA PHE A 9 -4.27 12.71 4.57
C PHE A 9 -3.57 11.47 4.01
N LEU A 10 -4.28 10.63 3.25
CA LEU A 10 -3.63 9.62 2.40
C LEU A 10 -3.09 10.32 1.15
N GLY A 11 -1.86 10.80 1.23
CA GLY A 11 -1.10 11.14 0.03
C GLY A 11 -0.79 9.86 -0.74
N VAL A 12 -1.35 9.71 -1.94
CA VAL A 12 -0.98 8.60 -2.83
C VAL A 12 0.38 8.95 -3.45
N LEU A 13 1.43 8.27 -2.97
CA LEU A 13 2.73 8.31 -3.64
C LEU A 13 2.71 7.34 -4.81
N VAL A 14 2.64 7.85 -6.03
CA VAL A 14 2.83 7.04 -7.23
C VAL A 14 4.32 6.87 -7.46
N TYR A 15 4.86 5.72 -7.07
CA TYR A 15 6.25 5.36 -7.34
C TYR A 15 6.33 4.30 -8.44
N LYS A 16 7.01 4.64 -9.54
CA LYS A 16 7.27 3.73 -10.66
C LYS A 16 8.69 3.21 -10.53
N VAL A 17 8.83 1.96 -10.08
CA VAL A 17 10.12 1.28 -9.97
C VAL A 17 10.69 1.03 -11.37
N SER A 18 12.01 1.16 -11.54
CA SER A 18 12.64 0.76 -12.81
C SER A 18 12.68 -0.78 -12.92
N PRO A 19 12.58 -1.35 -14.14
CA PRO A 19 12.71 -2.80 -14.31
C PRO A 19 14.04 -3.36 -13.77
N ALA A 20 15.13 -2.58 -13.86
CA ALA A 20 16.44 -2.96 -13.37
C ALA A 20 16.47 -3.09 -11.84
N ASP A 21 15.91 -2.12 -11.11
CA ASP A 21 15.84 -2.16 -9.65
C ASP A 21 14.98 -3.32 -9.15
N ASN A 22 13.86 -3.59 -9.84
CA ASN A 22 13.01 -4.73 -9.51
C ASN A 22 13.74 -6.06 -9.66
N LEU A 23 14.54 -6.22 -10.73
CA LEU A 23 15.31 -7.44 -10.95
C LEU A 23 16.40 -7.63 -9.90
N GLU A 24 17.09 -6.55 -9.52
CA GLU A 24 18.09 -6.59 -8.46
C GLU A 24 17.47 -7.02 -7.11
N LEU A 25 16.29 -6.50 -6.79
CA LEU A 25 15.63 -6.72 -5.50
C LEU A 25 14.89 -8.06 -5.41
N ALA A 26 14.44 -8.63 -6.53
CA ALA A 26 13.61 -9.85 -6.56
C ALA A 26 14.25 -11.05 -5.85
N ALA A 27 15.58 -11.15 -5.82
CA ALA A 27 16.31 -12.20 -5.12
C ALA A 27 16.81 -11.79 -3.72
N LYS A 28 16.80 -10.50 -3.40
CA LYS A 28 17.38 -9.94 -2.16
C LYS A 28 16.30 -9.64 -1.10
N VAL A 29 15.07 -9.40 -1.53
CA VAL A 29 13.98 -8.96 -0.65
C VAL A 29 12.71 -9.73 -0.95
N ARG A 30 12.12 -10.34 0.08
CA ARG A 30 10.81 -10.97 -0.03
C ARG A 30 9.71 -9.97 0.33
N PRO A 31 8.75 -9.67 -0.57
CA PRO A 31 7.64 -8.80 -0.22
C PRO A 31 6.70 -9.52 0.77
N VAL A 32 6.30 -8.82 1.82
CA VAL A 32 5.18 -9.23 2.68
C VAL A 32 3.91 -8.66 2.09
N ILE A 33 2.95 -9.54 1.80
CA ILE A 33 1.62 -9.17 1.31
C ILE A 33 0.68 -9.22 2.52
N ASP A 34 0.07 -8.09 2.83
CA ASP A 34 -0.95 -7.97 3.87
C ASP A 34 -2.25 -8.64 3.42
N SER A 35 -2.71 -8.25 2.23
CA SER A 35 -4.00 -8.65 1.67
C SER A 35 -4.03 -8.39 0.16
N THR A 36 -4.84 -9.18 -0.54
CA THR A 36 -5.12 -9.05 -1.97
C THR A 36 -6.61 -8.87 -2.17
N PHE A 37 -7.00 -7.86 -2.95
CA PHE A 37 -8.39 -7.57 -3.29
C PHE A 37 -8.56 -7.62 -4.81
N PRO A 38 -9.69 -8.13 -5.32
CA PRO A 38 -10.01 -7.97 -6.74
C PRO A 38 -10.34 -6.49 -7.04
N LEU A 39 -10.23 -6.09 -8.31
CA LEU A 39 -10.33 -4.69 -8.73
C LEU A 39 -11.66 -4.04 -8.30
N GLU A 40 -12.77 -4.77 -8.40
CA GLU A 40 -14.10 -4.34 -7.97
C GLU A 40 -14.17 -4.00 -6.48
N ASN A 41 -13.25 -4.53 -5.67
CA ASN A 41 -13.13 -4.29 -4.25
C ASN A 41 -12.06 -3.25 -3.90
N GLY A 42 -11.62 -2.42 -4.85
CA GLY A 42 -10.58 -1.40 -4.63
C GLY A 42 -10.88 -0.45 -3.45
N ALA A 43 -12.16 -0.11 -3.21
CA ALA A 43 -12.55 0.70 -2.05
C ALA A 43 -12.28 0.00 -0.70
N GLN A 44 -12.35 -1.34 -0.65
CA GLN A 44 -11.99 -2.11 0.54
C GLN A 44 -10.47 -2.11 0.75
N ALA A 45 -9.69 -2.25 -0.33
CA ALA A 45 -8.24 -2.15 -0.28
C ALA A 45 -7.77 -0.79 0.27
N LEU A 46 -8.38 0.31 -0.21
CA LEU A 46 -8.10 1.65 0.30
C LEU A 46 -8.49 1.84 1.77
N ARG A 47 -9.63 1.26 2.20
CA ARG A 47 -10.00 1.25 3.62
C ARG A 47 -9.00 0.47 4.47
N ARG A 48 -8.53 -0.71 4.01
CA ARG A 48 -7.50 -1.50 4.70
C ARG A 48 -6.21 -0.69 4.84
N LEU A 49 -5.76 -0.04 3.77
CA LEU A 49 -4.58 0.83 3.78
C LEU A 49 -4.77 2.01 4.75
N GLY A 50 -5.91 2.71 4.66
CA GLY A 50 -6.20 3.89 5.47
C GLY A 50 -6.42 3.63 6.96
N SER A 51 -6.63 2.36 7.36
CA SER A 51 -6.68 1.97 8.77
C SER A 51 -5.34 2.20 9.49
N GLY A 52 -4.21 2.19 8.77
CA GLY A 52 -2.86 2.22 9.35
C GLY A 52 -2.44 0.91 10.04
N LEU A 53 -3.22 -0.17 9.88
CA LEU A 53 -2.97 -1.49 10.47
C LEU A 53 -2.49 -2.53 9.45
N ALA A 54 -2.26 -2.13 8.20
CA ALA A 54 -1.73 -3.00 7.16
C ALA A 54 -0.25 -3.30 7.40
N VAL A 55 0.15 -4.56 7.28
CA VAL A 55 1.54 -5.00 7.43
C VAL A 55 2.09 -5.44 6.08
N GLY A 56 2.93 -4.59 5.47
CA GLY A 56 3.49 -4.83 4.15
C GLY A 56 2.64 -4.20 3.04
N LYS A 57 2.37 -4.96 1.97
CA LYS A 57 1.70 -4.47 0.76
C LYS A 57 0.23 -4.90 0.71
N VAL A 58 -0.66 -3.97 0.40
CA VAL A 58 -2.03 -4.26 -0.03
C VAL A 58 -2.04 -4.30 -1.56
N ILE A 59 -2.48 -5.41 -2.14
CA ILE A 59 -2.46 -5.65 -3.59
C ILE A 59 -3.87 -5.57 -4.15
N ILE A 60 -4.03 -4.90 -5.29
CA ILE A 60 -5.24 -4.95 -6.11
C ILE A 60 -4.87 -5.67 -7.40
N SER A 61 -5.60 -6.72 -7.75
CA SER A 61 -5.40 -7.50 -8.97
C SER A 61 -6.64 -7.46 -9.86
N PRO A 62 -6.50 -7.68 -11.19
CA PRO A 62 -7.63 -7.88 -12.08
C PRO A 62 -8.55 -9.02 -11.65
#